data_AF-X1CYK6-F1
#
_entry.id   AF-X1CYK6-F1
#
_cell.length_a   1.000
_cell.length_b   1.000
_cell.length_c   1.000
_cell.angle_alpha   90.00
_cell.angle_beta   90.00
_cell.angle_gamma   90.00
#
_symmetry.space_group_name_H-M   'P 1'
#
loop_
_entity.id
_entity.type
_entity.pdbx_description
1 polymer ?
#
loop_
_entity_poly.entity_id
_entity_poly.type
_entity_poly.pdbx_seq_one_letter_code
_entity_poly.pdbx_strand_id
1 'polypeptide(L)'
;RCFLIHACLACELPTPQEYDILLGEPRPPAPNLEVSGKDIENLKGLSPEQRWEFWGNELSRCIRCYACRNVCPACYCQRCFVEETEPQWVMPVPRWQDNLLFQIVRNIHVAGRCTDCGECERACPVNIPLRSLTREMYDMVDELFHFKAGMDKEAPPLMTHYEQEEAEDFFR
;
A
#
# COMPACT_ATOMS: atom_id res chain seq x y z
N ARG A 1 11.63 3.59 -25.53
CA ARG A 1 10.53 3.00 -24.72
C ARG A 1 10.57 3.68 -23.37
N CYS A 2 9.43 4.16 -22.86
CA CYS A 2 9.38 4.69 -21.49
C CYS A 2 9.52 3.52 -20.53
N PHE A 3 10.56 3.52 -19.69
CA PHE A 3 10.82 2.46 -18.70
C PHE A 3 10.11 2.73 -17.36
N LEU A 4 9.32 3.81 -17.27
CA LEU A 4 8.60 4.20 -16.07
C LEU A 4 7.34 3.36 -15.90
N ILE A 5 7.12 2.88 -14.68
CA ILE A 5 5.85 2.26 -14.29
C ILE A 5 4.77 3.31 -14.06
N HIS A 6 3.51 2.88 -14.07
CA HIS A 6 2.34 3.76 -13.92
C HIS A 6 2.44 4.67 -12.68
N ALA A 7 2.82 4.10 -11.53
CA ALA A 7 3.00 4.85 -10.28
C ALA A 7 4.07 5.95 -10.37
N CYS A 8 5.13 5.78 -11.18
CA CYS A 8 6.15 6.81 -11.35
C CYS A 8 5.63 8.04 -12.12
N LEU A 9 4.62 7.89 -12.97
CA LEU A 9 3.97 9.01 -13.67
C LEU A 9 3.09 9.85 -12.74
N ALA A 10 2.71 9.25 -11.61
CA ALA A 10 1.81 9.78 -10.60
C ALA A 10 2.55 10.15 -9.30
N CYS A 11 3.87 9.98 -9.24
CA CYS A 11 4.66 10.19 -8.03
C CYS A 11 4.64 11.67 -7.61
N GLU A 12 4.24 11.92 -6.36
CA GLU A 12 4.26 13.26 -5.74
C GLU A 12 5.70 13.76 -5.55
N LEU A 13 6.67 12.86 -5.41
CA LEU A 13 8.07 13.17 -5.09
C LEU A 13 9.03 12.49 -6.09
N PRO A 14 9.06 12.93 -7.36
CA PRO A 14 9.90 12.31 -8.39
C PRO A 14 11.39 12.57 -8.17
N THR A 15 11.73 13.61 -7.40
CA THR A 15 13.09 13.88 -6.92
C THR A 15 13.18 13.49 -5.45
N PRO A 16 14.13 12.62 -5.06
CA PRO A 16 14.37 12.30 -3.66
C PRO A 16 14.61 13.58 -2.85
N GLN A 17 13.99 13.69 -1.67
CA GLN A 17 14.22 14.84 -0.78
C GLN A 17 15.64 14.86 -0.23
N GLU A 18 16.28 13.69 -0.16
CA GLU A 18 17.63 13.52 0.33
C GLU A 18 18.41 12.57 -0.57
N TYR A 19 19.66 12.93 -0.85
CA TYR A 19 20.59 12.17 -1.69
C TYR A 19 22.02 12.66 -1.45
N ASP A 20 23.00 11.76 -1.53
CA ASP A 20 24.42 12.14 -1.59
C ASP A 20 24.81 12.60 -2.99
N ILE A 21 24.27 11.93 -4.02
CA ILE A 21 24.51 12.21 -5.44
C ILE A 21 23.18 12.07 -6.19
N LEU A 22 22.72 13.16 -6.82
CA LEU A 22 21.58 13.12 -7.74
C LEU A 22 22.07 12.80 -9.15
N LEU A 23 21.57 11.72 -9.72
CA LEU A 23 21.83 11.38 -11.13
C LEU A 23 20.74 12.00 -12.01
N GLY A 24 21.12 13.00 -12.81
CA GLY A 24 20.21 13.75 -13.68
C GLY A 24 19.70 15.04 -13.04
N GLU A 25 18.73 15.68 -13.70
CA GLU A 25 18.17 16.96 -13.25
C GLU A 25 16.99 16.75 -12.30
N PRO A 26 16.83 17.59 -11.27
CA PRO A 26 15.66 17.56 -10.40
C PRO A 26 14.39 17.83 -11.20
N ARG A 27 13.36 17.03 -10.96
CA ARG A 27 12.04 17.19 -11.55
C ARG A 27 11.08 17.78 -10.51
N PRO A 28 10.33 18.83 -10.85
CA PRO A 28 9.28 19.32 -9.96
C PRO A 28 8.21 18.24 -9.78
N PRO A 29 7.53 18.18 -8.62
CA PRO A 29 6.30 17.44 -8.46
C PRO A 29 5.32 17.78 -9.58
N ALA A 30 5.02 16.78 -10.41
CA ALA A 30 4.00 16.89 -11.45
C ALA A 30 3.20 15.58 -11.47
N PRO A 31 2.55 15.21 -10.36
CA PRO A 31 1.77 13.99 -10.31
C PRO A 31 0.68 14.08 -11.36
N ASN A 32 0.64 13.13 -12.28
CA ASN A 32 -0.52 12.98 -13.14
C ASN A 32 -1.67 12.42 -12.29
N LEU A 33 -2.52 13.31 -11.77
CA LEU A 33 -3.62 12.96 -10.87
C LEU A 33 -4.68 12.06 -11.56
N GLU A 34 -4.89 12.24 -12.87
CA GLU A 34 -5.78 11.34 -13.65
C GLU A 34 -5.28 9.89 -13.67
N VAL A 35 -3.98 9.69 -13.51
CA VAL A 35 -3.31 8.38 -13.49
C VAL A 35 -3.16 7.86 -12.07
N SER A 36 -2.96 8.73 -11.08
CA SER A 36 -2.72 8.32 -9.69
C SER A 36 -3.97 7.79 -8.97
N GLY A 37 -5.11 8.47 -9.16
CA GLY A 37 -6.30 8.30 -8.32
C GLY A 37 -7.49 7.62 -9.01
N LYS A 38 -7.52 7.59 -10.35
CA LYS A 38 -8.71 7.13 -11.10
C LYS A 38 -9.15 5.72 -10.74
N ASP A 39 -8.22 4.79 -10.54
CA ASP A 39 -8.57 3.42 -10.17
C ASP A 39 -9.20 3.34 -8.78
N ILE A 40 -8.75 4.18 -7.84
CA ILE A 40 -9.27 4.23 -6.47
C ILE A 40 -10.60 4.97 -6.44
N GLU A 41 -10.71 6.10 -7.14
CA GLU A 41 -11.97 6.84 -7.28
C GLU A 41 -13.08 5.97 -7.87
N ASN A 42 -12.74 5.18 -8.90
CA ASN A 42 -13.67 4.19 -9.48
C ASN A 42 -14.11 3.18 -8.42
N LEU A 43 -13.18 2.64 -7.62
CA LEU A 43 -13.51 1.68 -6.55
C LEU A 43 -14.30 2.33 -5.40
N LYS A 44 -14.03 3.59 -5.05
CA LYS A 44 -14.78 4.38 -4.07
C LYS A 44 -16.21 4.63 -4.53
N GLY A 45 -16.42 4.82 -5.83
CA GLY A 45 -17.74 4.99 -6.44
C GLY A 45 -18.60 3.73 -6.49
N LEU A 46 -18.03 2.53 -6.29
CA LEU A 46 -18.78 1.27 -6.21
C LEU A 46 -19.52 1.15 -4.87
N SER A 47 -20.70 0.50 -4.88
CA SER A 47 -21.37 0.08 -3.65
C SER A 47 -20.50 -0.93 -2.87
N PRO A 48 -20.73 -1.10 -1.55
CA PRO A 48 -20.02 -2.10 -0.76
C PRO A 48 -20.07 -3.51 -1.36
N GLU A 49 -21.23 -3.92 -1.87
CA GLU A 49 -21.44 -5.24 -2.49
C GLU A 49 -20.66 -5.37 -3.80
N GLN A 50 -20.67 -4.34 -4.64
CA GLN A 50 -19.92 -4.31 -5.89
C GLN A 50 -18.41 -4.33 -5.64
N ARG A 51 -17.94 -3.57 -4.64
CA ARG A 51 -16.53 -3.56 -4.24
C ARG A 51 -16.10 -4.91 -3.67
N TRP A 52 -16.98 -5.57 -2.90
CA TRP A 52 -16.76 -6.92 -2.38
C TRP A 52 -16.63 -7.95 -3.51
N GLU A 53 -17.54 -7.91 -4.49
CA GLU A 53 -17.49 -8.78 -5.67
C GLU A 53 -16.22 -8.53 -6.50
N PHE A 54 -15.86 -7.27 -6.71
CA PHE A 54 -14.63 -6.90 -7.39
C PHE A 54 -13.40 -7.54 -6.73
N TRP A 55 -13.22 -7.36 -5.42
CA TRP A 55 -12.09 -7.94 -4.71
C TRP A 55 -12.14 -9.47 -4.65
N GLY A 56 -13.33 -10.06 -4.51
CA GLY A 56 -13.51 -11.51 -4.61
C GLY A 56 -13.00 -12.05 -5.95
N ASN A 57 -13.36 -11.39 -7.06
CA ASN A 57 -12.94 -11.76 -8.40
C ASN A 57 -11.43 -11.56 -8.61
N GLU A 58 -10.88 -10.41 -8.23
CA GLU A 58 -9.44 -10.12 -8.36
C GLU A 58 -8.58 -11.08 -7.53
N LEU A 59 -8.95 -11.32 -6.28
CA LEU A 59 -8.18 -12.15 -5.35
C LEU A 59 -8.39 -13.65 -5.56
N SER A 60 -9.42 -14.06 -6.31
CA SER A 60 -9.55 -15.44 -6.79
C SER A 60 -8.42 -15.83 -7.75
N ARG A 61 -7.84 -14.86 -8.47
CA ARG A 61 -6.69 -15.07 -9.38
C ARG A 61 -5.35 -15.10 -8.63
N CYS A 62 -5.31 -14.73 -7.36
CA CYS A 62 -4.08 -14.67 -6.59
C CYS A 62 -3.56 -16.08 -6.31
N ILE A 63 -2.41 -16.41 -6.90
CA ILE A 63 -1.69 -17.68 -6.70
C ILE A 63 -0.80 -17.71 -5.45
N ARG A 64 -0.86 -16.64 -4.64
CA ARG A 64 -0.08 -16.48 -3.40
C ARG A 64 1.42 -16.76 -3.55
N CYS A 65 2.02 -16.22 -4.60
CA CYS A 65 3.46 -16.28 -4.87
C CYS A 65 4.31 -15.36 -3.96
N TYR A 66 3.66 -14.49 -3.17
CA TYR A 66 4.28 -13.51 -2.27
C TYR A 66 5.25 -12.50 -2.92
N ALA A 67 5.27 -12.37 -4.25
CA ALA A 67 6.09 -11.37 -4.95
C ALA A 67 5.82 -9.94 -4.45
N CYS A 68 4.53 -9.60 -4.23
CA CYS A 68 4.12 -8.31 -3.68
C CYS A 68 4.61 -8.04 -2.24
N ARG A 69 4.83 -9.09 -1.43
CA ARG A 69 5.45 -8.99 -0.10
C ARG A 69 6.95 -8.82 -0.24
N ASN A 70 7.61 -9.68 -1.01
CA ASN A 70 9.07 -9.77 -1.07
C ASN A 70 9.72 -8.56 -1.76
N VAL A 71 8.99 -7.89 -2.67
CA VAL A 71 9.46 -6.64 -3.30
C VAL A 71 9.31 -5.42 -2.40
N CYS A 72 8.51 -5.51 -1.32
CA CYS A 72 8.10 -4.34 -0.56
C CYS A 72 9.15 -3.98 0.51
N PRO A 73 9.72 -2.75 0.47
CA PRO A 73 10.72 -2.33 1.45
C PRO A 73 10.15 -2.20 2.87
N ALA A 74 8.83 -1.99 3.02
CA ALA A 74 8.17 -1.94 4.32
C ALA A 74 7.93 -3.32 4.96
N CYS A 75 8.12 -4.42 4.21
CA CYS A 75 7.89 -5.79 4.68
C CYS A 75 9.20 -6.46 5.12
N TYR A 76 9.75 -6.06 6.27
CA TYR A 76 11.03 -6.57 6.80
C TYR A 76 10.89 -7.35 8.12
N CYS A 77 9.69 -7.78 8.50
CA CYS A 77 9.50 -8.51 9.75
C CYS A 77 10.28 -9.84 9.76
N GLN A 78 10.88 -10.18 10.90
CA GLN A 78 11.62 -11.44 11.06
C GLN A 78 10.70 -12.67 11.04
N ARG A 79 9.44 -12.49 11.44
CA ARG A 79 8.39 -13.50 11.42
C ARG A 79 7.16 -12.95 10.75
N CYS A 80 6.58 -13.68 9.81
CA CYS A 80 5.39 -13.27 9.09
C CYS A 80 4.25 -14.27 9.29
N PHE A 81 3.05 -13.79 9.58
CA PHE A 81 1.87 -14.64 9.83
C PHE A 81 1.55 -15.63 8.69
N VAL A 82 1.99 -15.35 7.46
CA VAL A 82 1.82 -16.24 6.30
C VAL A 82 2.77 -17.44 6.29
N GLU A 83 3.83 -17.38 7.10
CA GLU A 83 4.82 -18.45 7.29
C GLU A 83 4.57 -19.24 8.58
N GLU A 84 3.69 -18.76 9.45
CA GLU A 84 3.36 -19.41 10.71
C GLU A 84 2.31 -20.52 10.51
N THR A 85 2.59 -21.69 11.08
CA THR A 85 1.64 -22.81 11.12
C THR A 85 0.85 -22.89 12.42
N GLU A 86 1.32 -22.20 13.49
CA GLU A 86 0.70 -22.22 14.80
C GLU A 86 0.72 -20.82 15.47
N PRO A 87 -0.44 -20.14 15.60
CA PRO A 87 -1.73 -20.49 14.99
C PRO A 87 -1.70 -20.31 13.47
N GLN A 88 -2.46 -21.14 12.76
CA GLN A 88 -2.60 -21.02 11.30
C GLN A 88 -3.57 -19.88 10.96
N TRP A 89 -3.03 -18.75 10.50
CA TRP A 89 -3.82 -17.57 10.14
C TRP A 89 -4.43 -17.63 8.74
N VAL A 90 -3.75 -18.30 7.81
CA VAL A 90 -4.18 -18.46 6.42
C VAL A 90 -4.01 -19.91 5.98
N MET A 91 -5.01 -20.45 5.28
CA MET A 91 -4.97 -21.84 4.81
C MET A 91 -3.91 -22.01 3.71
N PRO A 92 -3.12 -23.09 3.64
CA PRO A 92 -2.07 -23.25 2.61
C PRO A 92 -2.63 -23.25 1.19
N VAL A 93 -3.87 -23.71 1.02
CA VAL A 93 -4.57 -23.69 -0.27
C VAL A 93 -5.15 -22.29 -0.51
N PRO A 94 -4.78 -21.61 -1.61
CA PRO A 94 -5.26 -20.27 -1.89
C PRO A 94 -6.75 -20.27 -2.23
N ARG A 95 -7.56 -19.70 -1.34
CA ARG A 95 -8.94 -19.26 -1.61
C ARG A 95 -8.99 -17.74 -1.58
N TRP A 96 -9.96 -17.16 -2.28
CA TRP A 96 -10.05 -15.71 -2.38
C TRP A 96 -10.24 -15.05 -1.00
N GLN A 97 -10.93 -15.70 -0.05
CA GLN A 97 -11.11 -15.20 1.32
C GLN A 97 -9.78 -15.14 2.08
N ASP A 98 -8.98 -16.20 2.02
CA ASP A 98 -7.64 -16.23 2.63
C ASP A 98 -6.69 -15.23 1.97
N ASN A 99 -6.81 -15.04 0.65
CA ASN A 99 -6.04 -14.05 -0.09
C ASN A 99 -6.44 -12.61 0.29
N LEU A 100 -7.73 -12.37 0.55
CA LEU A 100 -8.24 -11.11 1.09
C LEU A 100 -7.69 -10.87 2.49
N LEU A 101 -7.76 -11.86 3.38
CA LEU A 101 -7.18 -11.76 4.73
C LEU A 101 -5.69 -11.44 4.67
N PHE A 102 -4.94 -12.13 3.80
CA PHE A 102 -3.52 -11.85 3.59
C PHE A 102 -3.28 -10.38 3.20
N GLN A 103 -4.02 -9.86 2.22
CA GLN A 103 -3.83 -8.48 1.77
C GLN A 103 -4.26 -7.47 2.83
N ILE A 104 -5.37 -7.67 3.53
CA ILE A 104 -5.84 -6.77 4.59
C ILE A 104 -4.83 -6.71 5.74
N VAL A 105 -4.42 -7.86 6.29
CA VAL A 105 -3.46 -7.92 7.40
C VAL A 105 -2.12 -7.31 6.98
N ARG A 106 -1.65 -7.60 5.76
CA ARG A 106 -0.44 -6.97 5.23
C ARG A 106 -0.56 -5.45 5.16
N ASN A 107 -1.68 -4.93 4.66
CA ASN A 107 -1.91 -3.48 4.57
C ASN A 107 -1.90 -2.82 5.96
N ILE A 108 -2.55 -3.44 6.95
CA ILE A 108 -2.54 -2.97 8.34
C ILE A 108 -1.11 -2.98 8.90
N HIS A 109 -0.35 -4.07 8.69
CA HIS A 109 1.03 -4.15 9.17
C HIS A 109 1.93 -3.06 8.60
N VAL A 110 1.70 -2.60 7.37
CA VAL A 110 2.51 -1.55 6.73
C VAL A 110 1.88 -0.15 6.81
N ALA A 111 0.78 0.03 7.56
CA ALA A 111 0.21 1.34 7.83
C ALA A 111 1.27 2.28 8.45
N GLY A 112 1.35 3.51 7.94
CA GLY A 112 2.41 4.46 8.31
C GLY A 112 3.82 4.12 7.81
N ARG A 113 4.01 3.04 7.03
CA ARG A 113 5.30 2.68 6.43
C ARG A 113 5.27 2.55 4.90
N CYS A 114 4.08 2.42 4.32
CA CYS A 114 3.92 2.42 2.87
C CYS A 114 4.21 3.82 2.30
N THR A 115 5.02 3.88 1.23
CA THR A 115 5.36 5.12 0.51
C THR A 115 4.64 5.26 -0.83
N ASP A 116 3.60 4.45 -1.07
CA ASP A 116 2.84 4.39 -2.33
C ASP A 116 3.70 4.17 -3.60
N CYS A 117 4.79 3.40 -3.49
CA CYS A 117 5.69 3.18 -4.63
C CYS A 117 5.12 2.29 -5.76
N GLY A 118 3.98 1.61 -5.54
CA GLY A 118 3.33 0.74 -6.53
C GLY A 118 4.06 -0.58 -6.85
N GLU A 119 5.17 -0.88 -6.19
CA GLU A 119 5.96 -2.10 -6.47
C GLU A 119 5.18 -3.40 -6.24
N CYS A 120 4.24 -3.41 -5.29
CA CYS A 120 3.41 -4.57 -4.99
C CYS A 120 2.53 -4.98 -6.19
N GLU A 121 1.99 -4.01 -6.93
CA GLU A 121 1.21 -4.22 -8.14
C GLU A 121 2.12 -4.58 -9.32
N ARG A 122 3.23 -3.85 -9.50
CA ARG A 122 4.22 -4.12 -10.55
C ARG A 122 4.76 -5.55 -10.50
N ALA A 123 5.01 -6.06 -9.29
CA ALA A 123 5.55 -7.41 -9.09
C ALA A 123 4.50 -8.52 -9.20
N CYS A 124 3.21 -8.19 -9.28
CA CYS A 124 2.13 -9.18 -9.31
C CYS A 124 2.03 -9.84 -10.69
N PRO A 125 2.31 -11.16 -10.83
CA PRO A 125 2.32 -11.83 -12.15
C PRO A 125 0.94 -11.97 -12.78
N VAL A 126 -0.13 -11.72 -12.00
CA VAL A 126 -1.53 -11.81 -12.43
C VAL A 126 -2.24 -10.45 -12.43
N ASN A 127 -1.46 -9.35 -12.37
CA ASN A 127 -1.92 -7.97 -12.50
C ASN A 127 -3.11 -7.60 -11.60
N ILE A 128 -3.09 -8.06 -10.34
CA ILE A 128 -4.07 -7.62 -9.33
C ILE A 128 -3.72 -6.17 -8.96
N PRO A 129 -4.69 -5.24 -8.91
CA PRO A 129 -4.46 -3.82 -8.63
C PRO A 129 -4.20 -3.58 -7.14
N LEU A 130 -3.10 -4.15 -6.63
CA LEU A 130 -2.76 -4.13 -5.20
C LEU A 130 -2.44 -2.73 -4.70
N ARG A 131 -2.01 -1.81 -5.58
CA ARG A 131 -1.73 -0.43 -5.18
C ARG A 131 -2.99 0.27 -4.67
N SER A 132 -4.17 -0.05 -5.22
CA SER A 132 -5.43 0.53 -4.77
C SER A 132 -5.72 0.27 -3.28
N LEU A 133 -5.36 -0.91 -2.77
CA LEU A 133 -5.50 -1.21 -1.32
C LEU A 133 -4.49 -0.42 -0.48
N THR A 134 -3.24 -0.39 -0.90
CA THR A 134 -2.17 0.27 -0.15
C THR A 134 -2.30 1.79 -0.17
N ARG A 135 -2.76 2.36 -1.29
CA ARG A 135 -2.99 3.79 -1.43
C ARG A 135 -4.17 4.25 -0.61
N GLU A 136 -5.24 3.46 -0.53
CA GLU A 136 -6.35 3.77 0.38
C GLU A 136 -5.88 3.82 1.84
N MET A 137 -5.07 2.85 2.26
CA MET A 137 -4.46 2.88 3.60
C MET A 137 -3.52 4.07 3.79
N TYR A 138 -2.73 4.43 2.77
CA TYR A 138 -1.85 5.59 2.79
C TYR A 138 -2.63 6.89 2.95
N ASP A 139 -3.70 7.09 2.17
CA ASP A 139 -4.55 8.27 2.22
C ASP A 139 -5.29 8.36 3.57
N MET A 140 -5.80 7.23 4.10
CA MET A 140 -6.41 7.20 5.44
C MET A 140 -5.42 7.60 6.54
N VAL A 141 -4.16 7.17 6.45
CA VAL A 141 -3.13 7.54 7.43
C VAL A 141 -2.79 9.04 7.36
N ASP A 142 -2.70 9.61 6.17
CA ASP A 142 -2.48 11.05 5.97
C ASP A 142 -3.68 11.88 6.46
N GLU A 143 -4.90 11.43 6.21
CA GLU A 143 -6.13 12.10 6.65
C GLU A 143 -6.29 12.08 8.17
N LEU A 144 -6.06 10.94 8.82
CA LEU A 144 -6.30 10.76 10.26
C LEU A 144 -5.16 11.27 11.14
N PHE A 145 -3.91 11.16 10.66
CA PHE A 145 -2.72 11.41 11.49
C PHE A 145 -1.77 12.45 10.90
N HIS A 146 -2.10 13.02 9.73
CA HIS A 146 -1.23 13.97 9.01
C HIS A 146 0.19 13.44 8.82
N PHE A 147 0.30 12.12 8.63
CA PHE A 147 1.56 11.40 8.61
C PHE A 147 1.84 10.81 7.22
N LYS A 148 3.00 11.17 6.64
CA LYS A 148 3.51 10.57 5.40
C LYS A 148 4.82 9.84 5.65
N ALA A 149 4.84 8.55 5.32
CA ALA A 149 6.01 7.71 5.49
C ALA A 149 7.22 8.23 4.68
N GLY A 150 8.38 8.34 5.34
CA GLY A 150 9.64 8.71 4.70
C GLY A 150 9.81 10.20 4.43
N MET A 151 8.98 11.07 5.00
CA MET A 151 9.07 12.52 4.82
C MET A 151 9.94 13.23 5.86
N ASP A 152 9.90 12.78 7.11
CA ASP A 152 10.70 13.31 8.22
C ASP A 152 11.41 12.15 8.92
N LYS A 153 12.71 12.28 9.13
CA LYS A 153 13.57 11.29 9.79
C LYS A 153 13.49 11.36 11.31
N GLU A 154 13.23 12.55 11.83
CA GLU A 154 13.18 12.81 13.26
C GLU A 154 11.78 12.52 13.81
N ALA A 155 10.77 12.47 12.93
CA ALA A 155 9.43 12.05 13.28
C ALA A 155 9.42 10.59 13.79
N PRO A 156 8.79 10.33 14.94
CA PRO A 156 8.66 8.97 15.44
C PRO A 156 7.78 8.13 14.49
N PRO A 157 8.02 6.81 14.37
CA PRO A 157 7.13 5.95 13.59
C PRO A 157 5.69 6.05 14.09
N LEU A 158 4.74 6.19 13.16
CA LEU A 158 3.31 6.38 13.47
C LEU A 158 2.80 5.41 14.55
N MET A 159 3.02 4.11 14.38
CA MET A 159 2.49 3.08 15.31
C MET A 159 3.18 3.04 16.69
N THR A 160 4.15 3.93 16.93
CA THR A 160 4.85 4.06 18.22
C THR A 160 4.60 5.40 18.90
N HIS A 161 3.90 6.31 18.21
CA HIS A 161 3.58 7.64 18.68
C HIS A 161 2.06 7.76 18.80
N TYR A 162 1.60 8.34 19.90
CA TYR A 162 0.18 8.57 20.16
C TYR A 162 0.05 9.98 20.70
N GLU A 163 -0.73 10.81 20.01
CA GLU A 163 -1.11 12.14 20.51
C GLU A 163 -2.53 12.09 21.05
N GLN A 164 -2.75 12.72 22.22
CA GLN A 164 -4.04 12.63 22.90
C GLN A 164 -5.18 13.29 22.12
N GLU A 165 -4.87 14.29 21.28
CA GLU A 165 -5.82 14.98 20.39
C GLU A 165 -6.35 14.06 19.26
N GLU A 166 -5.59 13.02 18.86
CA GLU A 166 -5.99 12.05 17.82
C GLU A 166 -7.20 11.18 18.24
N ALA A 167 -7.45 11.03 19.54
CA ALA A 167 -8.52 10.16 20.06
C ALA A 167 -9.86 10.86 20.24
N GLU A 168 -9.93 12.19 20.17
CA GLU A 168 -11.12 12.93 20.59
C GLU A 168 -12.31 12.79 19.61
N ASP A 169 -12.05 12.56 18.32
CA ASP A 169 -13.11 12.40 17.31
C ASP A 169 -13.48 10.93 17.00
N PHE A 170 -12.73 9.94 17.51
CA PHE A 170 -12.99 8.51 17.24
C PHE A 170 -14.08 7.89 18.14
N PHE A 171 -14.41 8.53 19.27
CA PHE A 171 -15.38 8.03 20.27
C PHE A 171 -16.70 8.82 20.34
N ARG A 172 -17.08 9.54 19.27
CA ARG A 172 -18.38 10.21 19.17
C ARG A 172 -19.48 9.36 18.56
#